data_AF-A0A951NY31-F1
#
_entry.id   AF-A0A951NY31-F1
#
_cell.length_a   1.000
_cell.length_b   1.000
_cell.length_c   1.000
_cell.angle_alpha   90.00
_cell.angle_beta   90.00
_cell.angle_gamma   90.00
#
_symmetry.space_group_name_H-M   'P 1'
#
loop_
_entity.id
_entity.type
_entity.pdbx_description
1 polymer ?
#
loop_
_entity_poly.entity_id
_entity_poly.type
_entity_poly.pdbx_seq_one_letter_code
_entity_poly.pdbx_strand_id
1 'polypeptide(L)'
;MTQEEALECVAKALAPKLLRSLQIDVFCGDWNKHFYHKIAGRLNHEYSYIKDVGAELWQLFSKALGVQVTFLIFLDRLSPPQL
;
A
#
# COMPACT_ATOMS: atom_id res chain seq x y z
N MET A 1 -12.98 5.37 -6.72
CA MET A 1 -12.63 4.97 -5.34
C MET A 1 -11.63 5.98 -4.80
N THR A 2 -11.86 6.50 -3.61
CA THR A 2 -10.92 7.39 -2.90
C THR A 2 -9.80 6.59 -2.23
N GLN A 3 -8.74 7.27 -1.78
CA GLN A 3 -7.66 6.64 -1.02
C GLN A 3 -8.17 6.01 0.28
N GLU A 4 -9.10 6.70 0.95
CA GLU A 4 -9.71 6.31 2.20
C GLU A 4 -10.60 5.07 2.01
N GLU A 5 -11.43 5.05 0.95
CA GLU A 5 -12.25 3.88 0.60
C GLU A 5 -11.38 2.66 0.27
N ALA A 6 -10.29 2.86 -0.47
CA ALA A 6 -9.36 1.80 -0.79
C ALA A 6 -8.69 1.22 0.46
N LEU A 7 -8.24 2.10 1.36
CA LEU A 7 -7.63 1.74 2.65
C LEU A 7 -8.64 1.01 3.55
N GLU A 8 -9.91 1.42 3.55
CA GLU A 8 -10.94 0.79 4.36
C GLU A 8 -11.29 -0.61 3.85
N CYS A 9 -11.43 -0.78 2.52
CA CYS A 9 -11.58 -2.11 1.89
C CYS A 9 -10.41 -3.04 2.23
N VAL A 10 -9.20 -2.49 2.16
CA VAL A 10 -7.93 -3.15 2.53
C VAL A 10 -7.92 -3.57 4.00
N ALA A 11 -8.27 -2.66 4.90
CA ALA A 11 -8.30 -2.93 6.34
C ALA A 11 -9.34 -4.01 6.69
N LYS A 12 -10.50 -3.97 6.03
CA LYS A 12 -11.55 -5.01 6.15
C LYS A 12 -11.07 -6.37 5.65
N ALA A 13 -10.38 -6.42 4.52
CA ALA A 13 -9.85 -7.66 3.94
C ALA A 13 -8.78 -8.31 4.82
N LEU A 14 -8.03 -7.53 5.61
CA LEU A 14 -6.96 -8.02 6.48
C LEU A 14 -7.44 -8.49 7.87
N ALA A 15 -8.72 -8.34 8.22
CA ALA A 15 -9.30 -8.69 9.53
C ALA A 15 -8.49 -8.06 10.70
N PRO A 16 -8.50 -8.50 11.99
CA PRO A 16 -7.99 -7.68 13.10
C PRO A 16 -6.46 -7.43 13.08
N LYS A 17 -5.74 -7.90 12.06
CA LYS A 17 -4.40 -7.43 11.73
C LYS A 17 -4.52 -6.07 11.04
N LEU A 18 -4.78 -5.04 11.85
CA LEU A 18 -4.67 -3.67 11.39
C LEU A 18 -3.28 -3.45 10.79
N LEU A 19 -3.25 -2.81 9.62
CA LEU A 19 -2.02 -2.29 9.06
C LEU A 19 -1.33 -1.42 10.11
N ARG A 20 -0.02 -1.60 10.24
CA ARG A 20 0.80 -0.71 11.07
C ARG A 20 0.81 0.68 10.45
N SER A 21 1.02 1.73 11.25
CA SER A 21 1.10 3.12 10.77
C SER A 21 1.99 3.26 9.53
N LEU A 22 3.18 2.67 9.57
CA LEU A 22 4.12 2.75 8.46
C LEU A 22 3.64 2.02 7.19
N GLN A 23 2.86 0.94 7.33
CA GLN A 23 2.25 0.26 6.18
C GLN A 23 1.12 1.11 5.56
N ILE A 24 0.37 1.84 6.40
CA ILE A 24 -0.63 2.81 5.94
C ILE A 24 0.06 3.95 5.19
N ASP A 25 1.15 4.50 5.75
CA ASP A 25 1.90 5.59 5.11
C ASP A 25 2.52 5.16 3.77
N VAL A 26 3.06 3.95 3.70
CA VAL A 26 3.56 3.36 2.45
C VAL A 26 2.42 3.16 1.46
N PHE A 27 1.28 2.61 1.87
CA PHE A 27 0.10 2.47 1.01
C PHE A 27 -0.36 3.82 0.46
N CYS A 28 -0.48 4.84 1.32
CA CYS A 28 -0.93 6.16 0.93
C CYS A 28 0.07 6.87 0.01
N GLY A 29 1.38 6.69 0.24
CA GLY A 29 2.42 7.19 -0.64
C GLY A 29 2.37 6.55 -2.02
N ASP A 30 2.25 5.22 -2.06
CA ASP A 30 2.18 4.42 -3.29
C ASP A 30 0.90 4.74 -4.09
N TRP A 31 -0.25 4.87 -3.41
CA TRP A 31 -1.52 5.28 -4.01
C TRP A 31 -1.41 6.64 -4.73
N ASN A 32 -0.60 7.56 -4.18
CA ASN A 32 -0.30 8.86 -4.78
C ASN A 32 0.85 8.82 -5.79
N LYS A 33 1.23 7.62 -6.28
CA LYS A 33 2.33 7.40 -7.22
C LYS A 33 3.69 7.94 -6.75
N HIS A 34 3.90 8.02 -5.44
CA HIS A 34 5.21 8.36 -4.90
C HIS A 34 6.13 7.15 -4.92
N PHE A 35 7.36 7.33 -5.39
CA PHE A 35 8.38 6.30 -5.28
C PHE A 35 8.82 6.10 -3.81
N TYR A 36 9.27 4.89 -3.47
CA TYR A 36 9.75 4.56 -2.13
C TYR A 36 10.86 5.49 -1.61
N HIS A 37 11.72 6.07 -2.47
CA HIS A 37 12.71 7.06 -2.03
C HIS A 37 12.07 8.36 -1.51
N LYS A 38 10.96 8.77 -2.11
CA LYS A 38 10.21 9.97 -1.72
C LYS A 38 9.42 9.72 -0.43
N ILE A 39 8.90 8.51 -0.26
CA ILE A 39 8.24 8.08 0.98
C ILE A 39 9.26 8.00 2.13
N ALA A 40 10.41 7.36 1.89
CA ALA A 40 11.54 7.28 2.83
C ALA A 40 11.99 8.66 3.31
N GLY A 41 12.22 9.60 2.39
CA GLY A 41 12.62 10.96 2.73
C GLY A 41 11.56 11.73 3.54
N ARG A 42 10.26 11.51 3.26
CA ARG A 42 9.17 12.15 4.02
C ARG A 42 9.00 11.58 5.42
N LEU A 43 9.21 10.28 5.57
CA LEU A 43 9.02 9.57 6.83
C LEU A 43 10.31 9.46 7.67
N ASN A 44 11.40 10.05 7.20
CA ASN A 44 12.74 9.98 7.83
C ASN A 44 13.18 8.52 8.10
N HIS A 45 12.99 7.67 7.09
CA HIS A 45 13.37 6.26 7.11
C HIS A 45 14.35 5.94 5.99
N GLU A 46 15.11 4.86 6.17
CA GLU A 46 15.96 4.32 5.11
C GLU A 46 15.13 3.78 3.95
N TYR A 47 15.62 3.98 2.73
CA TYR A 47 14.96 3.49 1.52
C TYR A 47 14.76 1.97 1.55
N SER A 48 15.77 1.23 2.00
CA SER A 48 15.70 -0.24 2.13
C SER A 48 14.59 -0.67 3.08
N TYR A 49 14.46 0.02 4.22
CA TYR A 49 13.43 -0.28 5.20
C TYR A 49 12.01 -0.02 4.66
N ILE A 50 11.80 1.10 3.96
CA ILE A 50 10.50 1.36 3.30
C ILE A 50 10.18 0.31 2.24
N LYS A 51 11.19 -0.15 1.49
CA LYS A 51 11.02 -1.22 0.50
C LYS A 51 10.61 -2.54 1.16
N ASP A 52 11.20 -2.88 2.31
CA ASP A 52 10.84 -4.08 3.07
C ASP A 52 9.40 -3.99 3.61
N VAL A 53 9.03 -2.84 4.17
CA VAL A 53 7.64 -2.59 4.63
C VAL A 53 6.64 -2.70 3.47
N GLY A 54 6.96 -2.15 2.30
CA GLY A 54 6.15 -2.30 1.11
C GLY A 54 6.02 -3.77 0.67
N ALA A 55 7.11 -4.53 0.68
CA ALA A 55 7.08 -5.95 0.36
C ALA A 55 6.19 -6.74 1.34
N GLU A 56 6.31 -6.49 2.63
CA GLU A 56 5.44 -7.09 3.66
C GLU A 56 3.96 -6.75 3.43
N LEU A 57 3.66 -5.49 3.11
CA LEU A 57 2.32 -5.02 2.81
C LEU A 57 1.70 -5.79 1.63
N TRP A 58 2.41 -5.89 0.50
CA TRP A 58 1.91 -6.60 -0.69
C TRP A 58 1.78 -8.11 -0.47
N GLN A 59 2.63 -8.70 0.37
CA GLN A 59 2.49 -10.11 0.80
C GLN A 59 1.24 -10.33 1.65
N LEU A 60 0.97 -9.43 2.61
CA LEU A 60 -0.26 -9.48 3.41
C LEU A 60 -1.50 -9.41 2.52
N PHE A 61 -1.50 -8.52 1.53
CA PHE A 61 -2.59 -8.44 0.56
C PHE A 61 -2.75 -9.69 -0.28
N SER A 62 -1.64 -10.21 -0.81
CA SER A 62 -1.69 -11.40 -1.63
C SER A 62 -2.30 -12.59 -0.88
N LYS A 63 -1.94 -12.71 0.41
CA LYS A 63 -2.49 -13.75 1.29
C LYS A 63 -3.97 -13.55 1.60
N ALA A 64 -4.40 -12.31 1.89
CA ALA A 64 -5.78 -12.02 2.24
C ALA A 64 -6.75 -12.16 1.06
N LEU A 65 -6.30 -11.81 -0.14
CA LEU A 65 -7.12 -11.85 -1.36
C LEU A 65 -7.03 -13.18 -2.11
N GLY A 66 -6.11 -14.07 -1.74
CA GLY A 66 -5.91 -15.36 -2.39
C GLY A 66 -5.37 -15.26 -3.83
N VAL A 67 -4.88 -14.07 -4.23
CA VAL A 67 -4.32 -13.78 -5.54
C VAL A 67 -3.02 -13.02 -5.37
N GLN A 68 -2.07 -13.18 -6.30
CA GLN A 68 -0.85 -12.40 -6.26
C GLN A 68 -1.18 -10.93 -6.52
N VAL A 69 -0.97 -10.09 -5.51
CA VAL A 69 -1.11 -8.64 -5.60
C VAL A 69 0.28 -8.03 -5.65
N THR A 70 0.56 -7.34 -6.76
CA THR A 70 1.66 -6.40 -6.85
C THR A 70 1.11 -5.00 -6.93
N PHE A 71 1.91 -4.01 -6.52
CA PHE A 71 1.55 -2.60 -6.60
C PHE A 71 0.97 -2.19 -7.97
N LEU A 72 1.61 -2.62 -9.07
CA LEU A 72 1.17 -2.28 -10.42
C LEU A 72 -0.24 -2.80 -10.71
N ILE A 73 -0.52 -4.04 -10.32
CA ILE A 73 -1.85 -4.65 -10.49
C ILE A 73 -2.88 -3.95 -9.60
N PHE A 74 -2.49 -3.60 -8.37
CA PHE A 74 -3.38 -2.92 -7.44
C PHE A 74 -3.76 -1.51 -7.93
N LEU A 75 -2.79 -0.72 -8.36
CA LEU A 75 -3.06 0.60 -8.95
C LEU A 75 -3.89 0.52 -10.23
N ASP A 76 -3.58 -0.42 -11.13
CA ASP A 76 -4.30 -0.57 -12.40
C ASP A 76 -5.79 -0.89 -12.19
N ARG A 77 -6.10 -1.74 -11.21
CA ARG A 77 -7.47 -2.18 -10.96
C ARG A 77 -8.30 -1.22 -10.11
N LEU A 78 -7.66 -0.34 -9.34
CA LEU A 78 -8.33 0.43 -8.29
C LEU A 78 -8.10 1.94 -8.36
N SER A 79 -7.16 2.43 -9.19
CA SER A 79 -7.03 3.86 -9.43
C SER A 79 -8.22 4.38 -10.24
N PRO A 80 -8.78 5.55 -9.89
CA PRO A 80 -9.77 6.19 -10.75
C PRO A 80 -9.16 6.49 -12.13
N PRO A 81 -9.95 6.37 -13.22
CA PRO A 81 -9.52 6.87 -14.52
C PRO A 81 -9.17 8.35 -14.37
N GLN A 82 -7.98 8.73 -14.81
CA GLN A 82 -7.60 10.13 -14.86
C GLN A 82 -8.43 10.78 -15.97
N LEU A 83 -9.46 11.53 -15.56
CA LEU A 83 -10.11 12.54 -16.39
C LEU A 83 -9.18 13.74 -16.53
#